data_AF-A0A7V3BN33-F1
#
_entry.id   AF-A0A7V3BN33-F1
#
_cell.length_a   1.000
_cell.length_b   1.000
_cell.length_c   1.000
_cell.angle_alpha   90.00
_cell.angle_beta   90.00
_cell.angle_gamma   90.00
#
_symmetry.space_group_name_H-M   'P 1'
#
loop_
_entity.id
_entity.type
_entity.pdbx_description
1 polymer ?
#
loop_
_entity_poly.entity_id
_entity_poly.type
_entity_poly.pdbx_seq_one_letter_code
_entity_poly.pdbx_strand_id
1 'polypeptide(L)' 'MPESTPFLTAEQWVTRLSALAVERWGQPRAEAIRPDIEATAQHLVVVSEFPLAMEQMPGFFMV' A
#
# COMPACT_ATOMS: atom_id res chain seq x y z
N MET A 1 5.18 -1.83 27.00
CA MET A 1 4.67 -2.55 25.82
C MET A 1 5.04 -1.70 24.61
N PRO A 2 5.59 -2.26 23.52
CA PRO A 2 5.80 -1.46 22.33
C PRO A 2 4.45 -0.94 21.85
N GLU A 3 4.32 0.37 21.70
CA GLU A 3 3.13 0.98 21.12
C GLU A 3 3.02 0.47 19.69
N SER A 4 2.01 -0.36 19.42
CA SER A 4 1.71 -0.78 18.06
C SER A 4 1.38 0.48 17.27
N THR A 5 2.31 0.89 16.41
CA THR A 5 2.05 1.99 15.48
C THR A 5 0.85 1.58 14.63
N PRO A 6 -0.23 2.37 14.57
CA PRO A 6 -1.40 1.99 13.82
C PRO A 6 -1.04 1.84 12.34
N PHE A 7 -1.42 0.69 11.75
CA PHE A 7 -1.28 0.48 10.31
C PHE A 7 -2.16 1.51 9.58
N LEU A 8 -1.59 2.13 8.55
CA LEU A 8 -2.32 3.10 7.75
C LEU A 8 -3.33 2.39 6.85
N THR A 9 -4.54 2.94 6.77
CA THR A 9 -5.56 2.44 5.84
C THR A 9 -5.19 2.79 4.39
N ALA A 10 -5.83 2.14 3.43
CA ALA A 10 -5.65 2.45 2.01
C ALA A 10 -5.99 3.92 1.71
N GLU A 11 -7.05 4.47 2.31
CA GLU A 11 -7.43 5.88 2.13
C GLU A 11 -6.35 6.86 2.65
N GLN A 12 -5.74 6.54 3.80
CA GLN A 12 -4.64 7.31 4.34
C GLN A 12 -3.40 7.26 3.43
N TRP A 13 -3.12 6.10 2.83
CA TRP A 13 -2.07 5.96 1.83
C TRP A 13 -2.37 6.72 0.54
N VAL A 14 -3.60 6.62 0.00
CA VAL A 14 -4.03 7.40 -1.17
C VAL A 14 -3.83 8.88 -0.94
N THR A 15 -4.22 9.39 0.22
CA THR A 15 -4.05 10.81 0.58
C THR A 15 -2.58 11.21 0.57
N ARG A 16 -1.70 10.42 1.19
CA ARG A 16 -0.27 10.71 1.27
C ARG A 16 0.41 10.63 -0.10
N LEU A 17 0.14 9.59 -0.86
CA LEU A 17 0.71 9.39 -2.19
C LEU A 17 0.22 10.45 -3.18
N SER A 18 -1.06 10.84 -3.10
CA SER A 18 -1.62 11.92 -3.92
C SER A 18 -0.95 13.26 -3.59
N ALA A 19 -0.80 13.59 -2.30
CA ALA A 19 -0.11 14.82 -1.90
C ALA A 19 1.35 14.84 -2.40
N LEU A 20 2.07 13.73 -2.27
CA LEU A 20 3.44 13.59 -2.77
C LEU A 20 3.51 13.72 -4.30
N ALA A 21 2.58 13.10 -5.03
CA ALA A 21 2.52 13.18 -6.48
C ALA A 21 2.23 14.62 -6.96
N VAL A 22 1.32 15.33 -6.27
CA VAL A 22 1.03 16.75 -6.54
C VAL A 22 2.28 17.60 -6.29
N GLU A 23 2.97 17.41 -5.16
CA GLU A 23 4.20 18.15 -4.83
C GLU A 23 5.31 17.93 -5.87
N ARG A 24 5.45 16.70 -6.38
CA ARG A 24 6.54 16.33 -7.29
C ARG A 24 6.26 16.61 -8.76
N TRP A 25 5.02 16.45 -9.20
CA TRP A 25 4.67 16.42 -10.61
C TRP A 25 3.51 17.34 -10.99
N GLY A 26 2.90 18.01 -10.01
CA GLY A 26 1.74 18.86 -10.20
C GLY A 26 0.43 18.09 -10.28
N GLN A 27 -0.67 18.80 -10.04
CA GLN A 27 -2.01 18.23 -9.94
C GLN A 27 -2.47 17.46 -11.19
N PRO A 28 -2.26 17.93 -12.44
CA PRO A 28 -2.73 17.20 -13.62
C PRO A 28 -2.11 15.80 -13.76
N ARG A 29 -0.83 15.66 -13.39
CA ARG A 29 -0.15 14.37 -13.44
C ARG A 29 -0.57 13.47 -12.29
N ALA A 30 -0.72 14.02 -11.09
CA ALA A 30 -1.21 13.28 -9.94
C ALA A 30 -2.61 12.69 -10.18
N GLU A 31 -3.51 13.45 -10.81
CA GLU A 31 -4.84 12.98 -11.19
C GLU A 31 -4.80 11.91 -12.27
N ALA A 32 -3.91 12.04 -13.27
CA ALA A 32 -3.75 11.05 -14.33
C ALA A 32 -3.29 9.68 -13.81
N ILE A 33 -2.48 9.64 -12.75
CA ILE A 33 -1.98 8.40 -12.13
C ILE A 33 -2.81 7.95 -10.92
N ARG A 34 -3.98 8.57 -10.66
CA ARG A 34 -4.81 8.22 -9.50
C ARG A 34 -5.12 6.72 -9.38
N PRO A 35 -5.45 5.98 -10.47
CA PRO A 35 -5.66 4.54 -10.38
C PRO A 35 -4.43 3.78 -9.87
N ASP A 36 -3.22 4.19 -10.27
CA ASP A 36 -1.97 3.56 -9.82
C ASP A 36 -1.70 3.86 -8.35
N ILE A 37 -2.03 5.07 -7.90
CA ILE A 37 -1.95 5.46 -6.48
C ILE A 37 -2.90 4.59 -5.62
N GLU A 38 -4.13 4.38 -6.07
CA GLU A 38 -5.13 3.55 -5.38
C GLU A 38 -4.67 2.10 -5.29
N ALA A 39 -4.19 1.52 -6.40
CA ALA A 39 -3.66 0.15 -6.42
C ALA A 39 -2.43 0.00 -5.51
N THR A 40 -1.53 0.97 -5.52
CA THR A 40 -0.34 0.97 -4.67
C THR A 40 -0.72 1.07 -3.19
N ALA A 41 -1.67 1.95 -2.85
CA ALA A 41 -2.16 2.09 -1.49
C ALA A 41 -2.76 0.78 -0.93
N GLN A 42 -3.54 0.06 -1.74
CA GLN A 42 -4.05 -1.25 -1.38
C GLN A 42 -2.92 -2.27 -1.16
N HIS A 43 -1.93 -2.29 -2.07
CA HIS A 43 -0.78 -3.17 -1.92
C HIS A 43 -0.01 -2.89 -0.63
N LEU A 44 0.19 -1.62 -0.27
CA LEU A 44 0.89 -1.21 0.95
C LEU A 44 0.19 -1.71 2.21
N VAL A 45 -1.15 -1.70 2.24
CA VAL A 45 -1.92 -2.30 3.34
C VAL A 45 -1.63 -3.80 3.43
N VAL A 46 -1.76 -4.53 2.32
CA VAL A 46 -1.56 -5.99 2.25
C VAL A 46 -0.17 -6.37 2.75
N VAL A 47 0.90 -5.74 2.28
CA VAL A 47 2.27 -6.10 2.71
C VAL A 47 2.58 -5.66 4.14
N SER A 48 1.86 -4.66 4.66
CA SER A 48 2.00 -4.23 6.05
C SER A 48 1.33 -5.19 7.03
N GLU A 49 0.23 -5.82 6.63
CA GLU A 49 -0.48 -6.84 7.40
C GLU A 49 0.13 -8.24 7.23
N PHE A 50 0.60 -8.55 6.01
CA PHE A 50 1.17 -9.82 5.61
C PHE A 50 2.59 -9.61 5.08
N PRO A 51 3.59 -9.42 5.97
CA PRO A 51 4.97 -9.29 5.54
C PRO A 51 5.39 -10.56 4.79
N LEU A 52 5.78 -10.41 3.52
CA LEU A 52 6.11 -11.50 2.58
C LEU A 52 7.38 -12.30 2.95
N ALA A 53 7.75 -12.39 4.22
CA ALA A 53 8.92 -13.12 4.67
C ALA A 53 8.65 -13.87 5.98
N MET A 54 7.85 -14.94 5.91
CA MET A 54 8.16 -16.18 6.63
C MET A 54 7.89 -17.37 5.69
N GLU A 55 8.99 -17.82 5.09
CA GLU A 55 9.38 -19.20 4.84
C GLU A 55 8.29 -20.25 4.54
N GLN A 56 8.41 -20.84 3.34
CA GLN A 56 7.77 -22.06 2.84
C GLN A 56 6.26 -21.99 2.57
N MET A 57 5.91 -22.13 1.29
CA MET A 57 4.62 -22.70 0.92
C MET A 57 4.44 -24.02 1.67
N PRO A 58 3.43 -24.22 2.54
CA PRO A 58 2.98 -25.56 2.82
C PRO A 58 2.29 -26.02 1.54
N GLY A 59 2.90 -26.99 0.85
CA GLY A 59 2.29 -27.60 -0.33
C GLY A 59 0.90 -28.14 0.01
N PHE A 60 -0.14 -27.40 -0.35
CA PHE A 60 -1.53 -27.86 -0.33
C PHE A 60 -2.25 -27.42 -1.61
N PHE A 61 -1.67 -27.81 -2.74
CA PHE A 61 -2.43 -28.16 -3.94
C PHE A 61 -1.97 -29.55 -4.36
N MET A 62 -2.56 -30.59 -3.77
CA MET A 62 -2.75 -31.94 -4.34
C MET A 62 -3.33 -32.87 -3.26
N VAL A 63 -4.64 -32.86 -3.10
CA VAL A 63 -5.47 -34.07 -2.97
C VAL A 63 -6.80 -33.83 -3.65
#